data_AF-A0A015ZED2-F1
#
_entry.id   AF-A0A015ZED2-F1
#
_cell.length_a   1.000
_cell.length_b   1.000
_cell.length_c   1.000
_cell.angle_alpha   90.00
_cell.angle_beta   90.00
_cell.angle_gamma   90.00
#
_symmetry.space_group_name_H-M   'P 1'
#
loop_
_entity.id
_entity.type
_entity.pdbx_description
1 polymer ?
#
loop_
_entity_poly.entity_id
_entity_poly.type
_entity_poly.pdbx_seq_one_letter_code
_entity_poly.pdbx_strand_id
1 'polypeptide(L)'
;MDGNGRMARLLMNYIQFCYHLFPTKIFKEDREEYILSLRQCQDEETNQVFLDFMARQLKKSLSLEIEHFNASQKRRFSFMF
;
A
#
# COMPACT_ATOMS: atom_id res chain seq x y z
N MET A 1 -18.72 -14.68 -7.65
CA MET A 1 -17.47 -15.30 -7.16
C MET A 1 -16.80 -14.30 -6.23
N ASP A 2 -16.85 -14.55 -4.93
CA ASP A 2 -16.38 -13.61 -3.92
C ASP A 2 -14.92 -13.86 -3.54
N GLY A 3 -14.10 -12.81 -3.55
CA GLY A 3 -12.72 -12.89 -3.05
C GLY A 3 -11.62 -12.62 -4.06
N ASN A 4 -11.92 -12.48 -5.35
CA ASN A 4 -10.91 -12.18 -6.39
C ASN A 4 -10.10 -10.92 -6.05
N GLY A 5 -10.75 -9.86 -5.58
CA GLY A 5 -10.05 -8.65 -5.14
C GLY A 5 -9.15 -8.85 -3.92
N ARG A 6 -9.42 -9.83 -3.05
CA ARG A 6 -8.51 -10.17 -1.93
C ARG A 6 -7.31 -10.97 -2.44
N MET A 7 -7.54 -11.97 -3.29
CA MET A 7 -6.48 -12.77 -3.90
C MET A 7 -5.55 -11.94 -4.77
N ALA A 8 -6.08 -11.03 -5.59
CA ALA A 8 -5.28 -10.14 -6.42
C ALA A 8 -4.35 -9.24 -5.58
N ARG A 9 -4.86 -8.69 -4.47
CA ARG A 9 -4.03 -7.88 -3.54
C ARG A 9 -2.98 -8.72 -2.82
N LEU A 10 -3.32 -9.94 -2.44
CA LEU A 10 -2.37 -10.86 -1.82
C LEU A 10 -1.24 -11.22 -2.79
N LEU A 11 -1.57 -11.51 -4.05
CA LEU A 11 -0.60 -11.78 -5.11
C LEU A 11 0.28 -10.56 -5.38
N MET A 12 -0.31 -9.36 -5.46
CA MET A 12 0.43 -8.11 -5.62
C MET A 12 1.43 -7.89 -4.48
N ASN A 13 1.01 -8.09 -3.23
CA ASN A 13 1.89 -8.02 -2.06
C ASN A 13 2.99 -9.09 -2.08
N TYR A 14 2.67 -10.30 -2.55
CA TYR A 14 3.65 -11.38 -2.70
C TYR A 14 4.73 -11.01 -3.72
N ILE A 15 4.34 -10.46 -4.88
CA ILE A 15 5.29 -9.98 -5.89
C ILE A 15 6.17 -8.87 -5.30
N GLN A 16 5.57 -7.87 -4.65
CA GLN A 16 6.33 -6.80 -3.98
C GLN A 16 7.36 -7.36 -2.99
N PHE A 17 6.97 -8.34 -2.18
CA PHE A 17 7.87 -9.01 -1.24
C PHE A 17 9.03 -9.71 -1.95
N CYS A 18 8.78 -10.43 -3.05
CA CYS A 18 9.82 -11.06 -3.85
C CYS A 18 10.84 -10.06 -4.43
N TYR A 19 10.45 -8.80 -4.62
CA TYR A 19 11.31 -7.71 -5.08
C TYR A 19 11.81 -6.80 -3.94
N HIS A 20 11.75 -7.27 -2.69
CA HIS A 20 12.20 -6.52 -1.50
C HIS A 20 11.50 -5.17 -1.30
N LEU A 21 10.30 -5.02 -1.86
CA LEU A 21 9.44 -3.86 -1.62
C LEU A 21 8.56 -4.11 -0.39
N PHE A 22 8.23 -3.03 0.30
CA PHE A 22 7.23 -3.08 1.37
C PHE A 22 5.86 -3.46 0.78
N PRO A 23 5.15 -4.41 1.41
CA PRO A 23 3.78 -4.71 1.03
C PRO A 23 2.93 -3.44 1.10
N THR A 24 2.27 -3.10 -0.01
CA THR A 24 1.49 -1.88 -0.08
C THR A 24 0.12 -2.08 0.56
N LYS A 25 -0.17 -1.29 1.58
CA LYS A 25 -1.51 -1.26 2.18
C LYS A 25 -2.39 -0.30 1.40
N ILE A 26 -3.50 -0.79 0.87
CA ILE A 26 -4.58 0.05 0.38
C ILE A 26 -5.40 0.48 1.59
N PHE A 27 -5.30 1.76 1.93
CA PHE A 27 -5.98 2.32 3.08
C PHE A 27 -7.50 2.37 2.84
N LYS A 28 -8.30 2.26 3.92
CA LYS A 28 -9.77 2.18 3.78
C LYS A 28 -10.35 3.48 3.24
N GLU A 29 -9.77 4.59 3.67
CA GLU A 29 -10.11 5.94 3.22
C GLU A 29 -9.84 6.15 1.72
N ASP A 30 -8.86 5.43 1.15
CA ASP A 30 -8.46 5.56 -0.26
C ASP A 30 -9.14 4.49 -1.15
N ARG A 31 -10.13 3.75 -0.62
CA ARG A 31 -10.78 2.65 -1.32
C ARG A 31 -11.52 3.10 -2.58
N GLU A 32 -12.15 4.26 -2.55
CA GLU A 32 -12.89 4.77 -3.71
C GLU A 32 -11.94 5.09 -4.87
N GLU A 33 -10.83 5.76 -4.57
CA GLU A 33 -9.78 6.07 -5.54
C GLU A 33 -9.16 4.79 -6.13
N TYR A 34 -8.93 3.76 -5.31
CA TYR A 34 -8.51 2.45 -5.80
C TYR A 34 -9.50 1.87 -6.84
N ILE A 35 -10.80 1.88 -6.55
CA ILE A 35 -11.81 1.35 -7.48
C ILE A 35 -11.90 2.20 -8.76
N LEU A 36 -11.79 3.53 -8.64
CA LEU A 36 -11.77 4.42 -9.78
C LEU A 36 -10.57 4.17 -10.68
N SER A 37 -9.37 4.05 -10.11
CA SER A 37 -8.15 3.76 -10.88
C SER A 37 -8.25 2.45 -11.67
N LEU A 38 -8.84 1.40 -11.08
CA LEU A 38 -9.07 0.13 -11.78
C LEU A 38 -10.08 0.24 -12.93
N ARG A 39 -11.12 1.07 -12.79
CA ARG A 39 -12.11 1.30 -13.85
C ARG A 39 -11.49 2.08 -15.00
N GLN A 40 -10.77 3.16 -14.70
CA GLN A 40 -10.08 3.96 -15.71
C GLN A 40 -9.08 3.13 -16.52
N CYS A 41 -8.36 2.21 -15.87
CA CYS A 41 -7.44 1.32 -16.59
C CYS A 41 -8.15 0.34 -17.53
N GLN A 42 -9.43 0.01 -17.27
CA GLN A 42 -10.23 -0.81 -18.19
C GLN A 42 -10.71 0.00 -19.40
N ASP A 43 -10.99 1.29 -19.21
CA ASP A 43 -11.52 2.18 -20.25
C ASP A 43 -10.42 2.71 -21.17
N GLU A 44 -9.24 3.03 -20.64
CA GLU A 44 -8.14 3.72 -21.35
C GLU A 44 -7.05 2.77 -21.90
N GLU A 45 -7.22 1.44 -21.75
CA GLU A 45 -6.23 0.39 -22.09
C GLU A 45 -4.80 0.64 -21.53
N THR A 46 -4.67 1.48 -20.51
CA THR A 46 -3.42 1.79 -19.83
C THR A 46 -3.54 1.55 -18.34
N ASN A 47 -2.47 1.06 -17.71
CA ASN A 47 -2.44 0.82 -16.27
C ASN A 47 -1.85 2.00 -15.47
N GLN A 48 -1.49 3.10 -16.14
CA GLN A 48 -0.72 4.17 -15.50
C GLN A 48 -1.40 4.76 -14.27
N VAL A 49 -2.72 5.00 -14.35
CA VAL A 49 -3.48 5.58 -13.23
C VAL A 49 -3.46 4.67 -12.00
N PHE A 50 -3.59 3.35 -12.21
CA PHE A 50 -3.47 2.37 -11.13
C PHE A 50 -2.05 2.29 -10.57
N LEU A 51 -1.03 2.34 -11.43
CA LEU A 51 0.37 2.35 -11.00
C LEU A 51 0.72 3.58 -10.16
N ASP A 52 0.27 4.76 -10.57
CA ASP A 52 0.46 6.02 -9.83
C ASP A 52 -0.26 5.99 -8.48
N PHE A 53 -1.47 5.45 -8.44
CA PHE A 53 -2.20 5.20 -7.20
C PHE A 53 -1.38 4.30 -6.25
N MET A 54 -0.91 3.15 -6.73
CA MET A 54 -0.14 2.20 -5.93
C MET A 54 1.19 2.78 -5.45
N ALA A 55 1.87 3.57 -6.26
CA ALA A 55 3.10 4.27 -5.86
C ALA A 55 2.86 5.26 -4.71
N ARG A 56 1.75 6.02 -4.75
CA ARG A 56 1.35 6.90 -3.63
C ARG A 56 1.01 6.11 -2.36
N GLN A 57 0.30 5.00 -2.49
CA GLN A 57 -0.02 4.12 -1.35
C GLN A 57 1.23 3.50 -0.72
N LEU A 58 2.22 3.11 -1.54
CA LEU A 58 3.50 2.60 -1.06
C LEU A 58 4.28 3.68 -0.31
N LYS A 59 4.36 4.90 -0.86
CA LYS A 59 4.97 6.05 -0.17
C LYS A 59 4.30 6.31 1.19
N LYS A 60 2.97 6.35 1.22
CA LYS A 60 2.18 6.54 2.46
C LYS A 60 2.49 5.45 3.49
N SER A 61 2.53 4.19 3.05
CA SER A 61 2.86 3.05 3.92
C SER A 61 4.27 3.17 4.52
N LEU A 62 5.25 3.51 3.70
CA LEU A 62 6.65 3.69 4.14
C LEU A 62 6.79 4.86 5.13
N SER A 63 6.15 6.00 4.86
CA SER A 63 6.16 7.15 5.78
C SER A 63 5.63 6.79 7.16
N LEU A 64 4.52 6.03 7.25
CA LEU A 64 3.94 5.60 8.51
C LEU A 64 4.85 4.62 9.27
N GLU A 65 5.52 3.69 8.58
CA GLU A 65 6.47 2.78 9.23
C GLU A 65 7.69 3.53 9.78
N ILE A 66 8.20 4.54 9.07
CA ILE A 66 9.28 5.41 9.56
C ILE A 66 8.84 6.17 10.83
N GLU A 67 7.64 6.75 10.81
CA GLU A 67 7.07 7.45 11.97
C GLU A 67 6.91 6.51 13.17
N HIS A 68 6.35 5.32 12.95
CA HIS A 68 6.16 4.31 13.99
C HIS A 68 7.51 3.84 14.56
N PHE A 69 8.49 3.59 13.71
CA PHE A 69 9.85 3.24 14.14
C PHE A 69 10.45 4.34 15.03
N ASN A 70 10.41 5.60 14.58
CA ASN A 70 10.93 6.74 15.34
C ASN A 70 10.22 6.93 16.70
N ALA A 71 8.90 6.74 16.74
CA ALA A 71 8.12 6.79 17.97
C ALA A 71 8.49 5.63 18.93
N SER A 72 8.74 4.43 18.40
CA SER A 72 9.16 3.27 19.19
C SER A 72 10.54 3.48 19.83
N GLN A 73 11.48 4.11 19.11
CA GLN A 73 12.81 4.43 19.65
C GLN A 73 12.72 5.39 20.84
N LYS A 74 11.89 6.45 20.73
CA LYS A 74 11.67 7.40 21.84
C LYS A 74 11.10 6.70 23.09
N ARG A 75 10.19 5.74 22.95
CA ARG A 75 9.66 4.97 24.09
C ARG A 75 10.72 4.09 24.74
N ARG A 76 11.59 3.46 23.93
CA ARG A 76 12.66 2.61 24.45
C ARG A 76 13.65 3.41 25.31
N PHE A 77 13.95 4.66 24.90
CA PHE A 77 14.74 5.58 25.72
C PHE A 77 14.00 6.06 26.98
N SER A 78 12.69 6.29 26.91
CA SER A 78 11.88 6.72 28.08
C SER A 78 11.76 5.68 29.18
N PHE A 79 11.94 4.38 28.89
CA PHE A 79 11.93 3.32 29.90
C PHE A 79 13.29 3.11 30.59
N MET A 80 14.32 3.82 30.13
CA MET A 80 15.69 3.70 30.60
C MET A 80 16.08 4.78 31.61
N PHE A 81 15.14 5.66 31.99
CA PHE A 81 15.27 6.71 33.00
C PHE A 81 14.06 6.74 33.93
#